data_AF-A0A1S8D2E6-F1
#
_entry.id   AF-A0A1S8D2E6-F1
#
_cell.length_a   1.000
_cell.length_b   1.000
_cell.length_c   1.000
_cell.angle_alpha   90.00
_cell.angle_beta   90.00
_cell.angle_gamma   90.00
#
_symmetry.space_group_name_H-M   'P 1'
#
loop_
_entity.id
_entity.type
_entity.pdbx_description
1 polymer ?
#
loop_
_entity_poly.entity_id
_entity_poly.type
_entity_poly.pdbx_seq_one_letter_code
_entity_poly.pdbx_strand_id
1 'polypeptide(L)' 'MERRAIPAEWVEKTISAPDAIEPDPAGGGLLRAWRALPEAGGRSLRVVHRHEDPDIVVVVVTVFLDRGRESR' A
#
# COMPACT_ATOMS: atom_id res chain seq x y z
N MET A 1 -20.34 -1.76 7.16
CA MET A 1 -18.97 -1.74 6.58
C MET A 1 -18.41 -0.35 6.76
N GLU A 2 -17.69 -0.12 7.86
CA GLU A 2 -17.01 1.15 8.08
C GLU A 2 -15.73 1.14 7.27
N ARG A 3 -15.75 1.85 6.13
CA ARG A 3 -14.53 2.18 5.38
C ARG A 3 -13.70 3.05 6.29
N ARG A 4 -12.84 2.43 7.12
CA ARG A 4 -11.82 3.17 7.87
C ARG A 4 -11.03 3.95 6.83
N ALA A 5 -11.16 5.27 6.85
CA ALA A 5 -10.39 6.14 5.99
C ALA A 5 -8.92 5.86 6.31
N ILE A 6 -8.21 5.24 5.37
CA ILE A 6 -6.77 5.06 5.50
C ILE A 6 -6.20 6.46 5.29
N PRO A 7 -5.45 7.00 6.27
CA PRO A 7 -4.96 8.35 6.17
C PRO A 7 -3.98 8.43 4.98
N ALA A 8 -4.12 9.48 4.16
CA ALA A 8 -3.36 9.64 2.93
C ALA A 8 -1.85 9.62 3.18
N GLU A 9 -1.41 10.20 4.30
CA GLU A 9 -0.02 10.19 4.75
C GLU A 9 0.59 8.78 4.83
N TRP A 10 -0.20 7.75 5.19
CA TRP A 10 0.30 6.38 5.25
C TRP A 10 0.50 5.81 3.86
N VAL A 11 -0.36 6.17 2.92
CA VAL A 11 -0.26 5.78 1.52
C VAL A 11 0.96 6.45 0.89
N GLU A 12 1.12 7.77 1.06
CA GLU A 12 2.26 8.54 0.56
C GLU A 12 3.58 8.03 1.14
N LYS A 13 3.64 7.79 2.46
CA LYS A 13 4.79 7.17 3.13
C LYS A 13 5.10 5.79 2.55
N THR A 14 4.09 4.97 2.28
CA THR A 14 4.28 3.61 1.73
C THR A 14 4.79 3.65 0.30
N ILE A 15 4.38 4.63 -0.50
CA ILE A 15 4.90 4.82 -1.87
C ILE A 15 6.32 5.39 -1.85
N SER A 16 6.58 6.38 -0.99
CA SER A 16 7.87 7.09 -0.93
C SER A 16 8.98 6.26 -0.28
N ALA A 17 8.65 5.46 0.72
CA ALA A 17 9.58 4.58 1.44
C ALA A 17 8.90 3.27 1.83
N PRO A 18 8.65 2.35 0.87
CA PRO A 18 8.17 1.01 1.14
C PRO A 18 9.26 0.14 1.78
N ASP A 19 8.83 -0.83 2.59
CA ASP A 19 9.70 -1.91 3.07
C ASP A 19 9.97 -2.94 1.96
N ALA A 20 8.99 -3.18 1.09
CA ALA A 20 9.13 -4.09 -0.04
C ALA A 20 8.30 -3.60 -1.24
N ILE A 21 8.84 -3.80 -2.45
CA ILE A 21 8.16 -3.52 -3.71
C ILE A 21 8.18 -4.79 -4.55
N GLU A 22 7.02 -5.20 -5.05
CA GLU A 22 6.89 -6.34 -5.95
C GLU A 22 6.03 -5.99 -7.16
N PRO A 23 6.34 -6.49 -8.36
CA PRO A 23 5.46 -6.34 -9.52
C PRO A 23 4.12 -7.06 -9.30
N ASP A 24 3.02 -6.43 -9.71
CA ASP A 24 1.71 -7.05 -9.61
C ASP A 24 1.53 -8.11 -10.73
N PRO A 25 1.15 -9.36 -10.41
CA PRO A 25 0.85 -10.40 -11.40
C PRO A 25 -0.31 -10.06 -12.33
N ALA A 26 -1.15 -9.06 -12.01
CA ALA A 26 -2.18 -8.55 -12.92
C ALA A 26 -1.58 -7.89 -14.17
N GLY A 27 -0.28 -7.55 -14.17
CA GLY A 27 0.41 -6.94 -15.30
C GLY A 27 0.14 -5.43 -15.43
N GLY A 28 0.60 -4.83 -16.54
CA GLY A 28 0.32 -3.42 -16.85
C GLY A 28 1.13 -2.37 -16.08
N GLY A 29 2.34 -2.72 -15.61
CA GLY A 29 3.22 -1.78 -14.90
C GLY A 29 2.76 -1.46 -13.46
N LEU A 30 1.88 -2.29 -12.90
CA LEU A 30 1.46 -2.20 -11.51
C LEU A 30 2.54 -2.75 -10.58
N LEU A 31 2.76 -2.03 -9.49
CA LEU A 31 3.65 -2.35 -8.40
C LEU A 31 2.86 -2.44 -7.10
N ARG A 32 3.32 -3.32 -6.22
CA ARG A 32 2.79 -3.55 -4.88
C ARG A 32 3.83 -3.06 -3.90
N ALA A 33 3.57 -1.90 -3.31
CA ALA A 33 4.35 -1.37 -2.20
C ALA A 33 3.78 -1.90 -0.88
N TRP A 34 4.63 -2.50 -0.07
CA TRP A 34 4.31 -2.98 1.26
C TRP A 34 5.06 -2.14 2.28
N ARG A 35 4.37 -1.78 3.36
CA ARG A 35 4.99 -1.11 4.50
C ARG A 35 4.37 -1.57 5.80
N ALA A 36 5.21 -1.86 6.79
CA ALA A 36 4.74 -2.10 8.14
C ALA A 36 4.34 -0.76 8.79
N LEU A 37 3.11 -0.67 9.29
CA LEU A 37 2.61 0.48 10.02
C LEU A 37 2.51 0.10 11.51
N PRO A 38 3.57 0.34 12.30
CA PRO A 38 3.48 0.17 13.75
C PRO A 38 2.36 1.03 14.35
N GLU A 39 2.15 2.23 13.80
CA GLU A 39 1.07 3.17 14.15
C GLU A 39 -0.34 2.59 13.94
N ALA A 40 -0.49 1.59 13.06
CA ALA A 40 -1.74 0.90 12.82
C ALA A 40 -1.96 -0.31 13.76
N GLY A 41 -1.17 -0.44 14.82
CA GLY A 41 -1.17 -1.59 15.72
C GLY A 41 -0.38 -2.78 15.17
N GLY A 42 0.74 -2.51 14.48
CA GLY A 42 1.60 -3.55 13.90
C GLY A 42 1.03 -4.18 12.61
N ARG A 43 0.19 -3.45 11.88
CA ARG A 43 -0.46 -3.94 10.66
C ARG A 43 0.35 -3.55 9.43
N SER A 44 0.29 -4.36 8.38
CA SER A 44 0.94 -4.04 7.10
C SER A 44 -0.04 -3.36 6.15
N LEU A 45 0.42 -2.27 5.53
CA LEU A 45 -0.29 -1.60 4.44
C LEU A 45 0.24 -2.11 3.12
N ARG A 46 -0.66 -2.55 2.25
CA ARG A 46 -0.36 -2.84 0.85
C ARG A 46 -0.99 -1.79 -0.03
N VAL A 47 -0.17 -1.07 -0.78
CA VAL A 47 -0.58 -0.09 -1.77
C VAL A 47 -0.24 -0.64 -3.15
N VAL A 48 -1.26 -0.85 -3.97
CA VAL A 48 -1.06 -1.17 -5.39
C VAL A 48 -1.08 0.13 -6.16
N HIS A 49 -0.01 0.43 -6.88
CA HIS A 49 0.10 1.63 -7.68
C HIS A 49 0.79 1.36 -9.02
N ARG A 50 0.59 2.23 -10.01
CA ARG A 50 1.43 2.28 -11.21
C ARG A 50 2.15 3.62 -11.28
N HIS A 51 3.32 3.63 -11.89
CA HIS A 51 3.99 4.86 -12.29
C HIS A 51 3.50 5.23 -13.68
N GLU A 52 2.74 6.33 -13.77
CA GLU A 52 2.54 7.03 -15.03
C GLU A 52 3.61 8.12 -15.07
N ASP A 53 4.65 7.86 -15.85
CA ASP A 53 5.88 8.64 -15.97
C ASP A 53 6.82 8.57 -14.75
N PRO A 54 8.15 8.68 -14.95
CA PRO A 54 9.13 8.46 -13.89
C PRO A 54 9.09 9.47 -12.72
N ASP A 55 8.29 10.55 -12.80
CA ASP A 55 8.43 11.66 -11.84
C ASP A 55 7.15 12.20 -11.18
N ILE A 56 5.91 11.93 -11.66
CA ILE A 56 4.79 12.84 -11.29
C ILE A 56 3.48 12.17 -10.86
N VAL A 57 3.11 10.99 -11.36
CA VAL A 57 1.76 10.46 -11.09
C VAL A 57 1.80 9.02 -10.57
N VAL A 58 1.50 8.87 -9.27
CA VAL A 58 1.28 7.57 -8.65
C VAL A 58 -0.22 7.34 -8.50
N VAL A 59 -0.78 6.50 -9.37
CA VAL A 59 -2.20 6.14 -9.29
C VAL A 59 -2.36 4.99 -8.31
N VAL A 60 -2.98 5.28 -7.16
CA VAL A 60 -3.29 4.28 -6.15
C VAL A 60 -4.55 3.51 -6.56
N VAL A 61 -4.35 2.26 -6.98
CA VAL A 61 -5.42 1.39 -7.46
C VAL A 61 -6.16 0.74 -6.30
N THR A 62 -5.43 0.29 -5.28
CA THR A 62 -6.05 -0.32 -4.11
C THR A 62 -5.16 -0.25 -2.88
N VAL A 63 -5.78 0.01 -1.73
CA VAL A 63 -5.10 0.01 -0.43
C VAL A 63 -5.75 -1.02 0.48
N PHE A 64 -4.94 -1.94 0.99
CA PHE A 64 -5.37 -2.93 1.97
C PHE A 64 -4.57 -2.79 3.25
N LEU A 65 -5.26 -2.73 4.37
CA LEU A 65 -4.64 -2.81 5.68
C LEU A 65 -4.87 -4.21 6.21
N ASP A 66 -3.81 -5.03 6.24
CA ASP A 66 -3.89 -6.40 6.72
C ASP A 66 -4.44 -6.41 8.15
N ARG A 67 -5.61 -7.03 8.36
CA ARG A 67 -6.08 -7.31 9.71
C ARG A 67 -5.28 -8.51 10.13
N GLY A 68 -4.25 -8.28 10.96
CA GLY A 68 -3.37 -9.31 11.47
C GLY A 68 -4.18 -10.55 11.79
N ARG A 69 -3.79 -11.65 11.15
CA ARG A 69 -4.35 -12.98 11.33
C ARG A 69 -4.66 -13.18 12.81
N GLU A 70 -5.94 -13.22 13.13
CA GLU A 70 -6.41 -13.52 14.47
C GLU A 70 -5.88 -14.93 14.78
N SER A 71 -4.80 -14.99 15.55
CA SER A 71 -4.31 -16.24 16.09
C SER A 71 -5.32 -16.67 17.13
N ARG A 72 -6.16 -17.64 16.77
CA ARG A 72 -6.94 -18.42 17.70
C ARG A 72 -6.24 -19.75 17.94
#